data_AF-W8B3Y0-F1
#
_entry.id   AF-W8B3Y0-F1
#
_cell.length_a   1.000
_cell.length_b   1.000
_cell.length_c   1.000
_cell.angle_alpha   90.00
_cell.angle_beta   90.00
_cell.angle_gamma   90.00
#
_symmetry.space_group_name_H-M   'P 1'
#
loop_
_entity.id
_entity.type
_entity.pdbx_description
1 polymer ?
#
loop_
_entity_poly.entity_id
_entity_poly.type
_entity_poly.pdbx_seq_one_letter_code
_entity_poly.pdbx_strand_id
1 'polypeptide(L)'
;RQQIPISLQRQQKQRQQAKTQHQQSHTKRYRQQQLKTKTSKFMNKKYRLEQERQFAEAEQLQQQQQQLYASSKENFLLTLDLLAVVRRNASDKLRLIQMVHDNPILWDSRLPNFKGAEEEKNRAWEMIGKEFNAPGRRVARAFKSLRESYRRELAHVKLMGNGFKPKWSLYEAMDFLRDVIRERKGGSHAAEHAAIGLNLSAFTQHLTNNNNNNS
;
A
#
# COMPACT_ATOMS: atom_id res chain seq x y z
N ARG A 1 85.02 72.72 -4.55
CA ARG A 1 83.92 71.74 -4.80
C ARG A 1 84.53 70.34 -4.67
N GLN A 2 84.39 69.67 -3.52
CA GLN A 2 85.01 68.35 -3.32
C GLN A 2 84.18 67.29 -4.07
N GLN A 3 84.82 66.54 -4.97
CA GLN A 3 84.17 65.46 -5.72
C GLN A 3 84.21 64.16 -4.90
N ILE A 4 83.06 63.50 -4.78
CA ILE A 4 82.94 62.23 -4.07
C ILE A 4 83.60 61.12 -4.93
N PRO A 5 84.43 60.22 -4.35
CA PRO A 5 85.06 59.15 -5.10
C PRO A 5 84.05 58.20 -5.77
N ILE A 6 84.25 57.90 -7.05
CA ILE A 6 83.37 57.02 -7.86
C ILE A 6 83.17 55.64 -7.22
N SER A 7 84.20 55.12 -6.53
CA SER A 7 84.15 53.85 -5.78
C SER A 7 83.15 53.90 -4.63
N LEU A 8 83.10 55.01 -3.89
CA LEU A 8 82.15 55.22 -2.79
C LEU A 8 80.72 55.36 -3.33
N GLN A 9 80.55 56.02 -4.48
CA GLN A 9 79.26 56.15 -5.15
C GLN A 9 78.73 54.81 -5.66
N ARG A 10 79.60 53.95 -6.22
CA ARG A 10 79.25 52.57 -6.59
C ARG A 10 78.88 51.73 -5.37
N GLN A 11 79.63 51.83 -4.28
CA GLN A 11 79.35 51.09 -3.05
C GLN A 11 78.01 51.53 -2.42
N GLN A 12 77.73 52.83 -2.40
CA GLN A 12 76.45 53.36 -1.93
C GLN A 12 75.29 52.88 -2.81
N LYS A 13 75.47 52.88 -4.14
CA LYS A 13 74.47 52.38 -5.09
C LYS A 13 74.21 50.88 -4.91
N GLN A 14 75.25 50.08 -4.70
CA GLN A 14 75.12 48.65 -4.40
C GLN A 14 74.43 48.39 -3.06
N ARG A 15 74.76 49.16 -2.01
CA ARG A 15 74.08 49.06 -0.71
C ARG A 15 72.61 49.46 -0.81
N GLN A 16 72.28 50.48 -1.59
CA GLN A 16 70.90 50.88 -1.86
C GLN A 16 70.16 49.80 -2.64
N GLN A 17 70.76 49.25 -3.71
CA GLN A 17 70.18 48.15 -4.47
C GLN A 17 69.96 46.90 -3.62
N ALA A 18 70.93 46.53 -2.77
CA ALA A 18 70.80 45.42 -1.84
C ALA A 18 69.68 45.66 -0.81
N LYS A 19 69.56 46.88 -0.27
CA LYS A 19 68.45 47.27 0.61
C LYS A 19 67.10 47.18 -0.11
N THR A 20 67.00 47.69 -1.33
CA THR A 20 65.77 47.63 -2.13
C THR A 20 65.38 46.19 -2.48
N GLN A 21 66.34 45.35 -2.88
CA GLN A 21 66.10 43.94 -3.17
C GLN A 21 65.67 43.17 -1.92
N HIS A 22 66.31 43.43 -0.77
CA HIS A 22 65.91 42.84 0.51
C HIS A 22 64.50 43.28 0.94
N GLN A 23 64.15 44.55 0.74
CA GLN A 23 62.82 45.05 1.05
C GLN A 23 61.76 44.43 0.13
N GLN A 24 62.04 44.32 -1.17
CA GLN A 24 61.15 43.67 -2.14
C GLN A 24 60.96 42.18 -1.85
N SER A 25 62.01 41.45 -1.45
CA SER A 25 61.90 40.03 -1.09
C SER A 25 61.08 39.83 0.18
N HIS A 26 61.27 40.68 1.19
CA HIS A 26 60.48 40.68 2.42
C HIS A 26 58.99 40.95 2.15
N THR A 27 58.67 41.95 1.31
CA THR A 27 57.29 42.27 0.93
C THR A 27 56.61 41.13 0.15
N LYS A 28 57.34 40.49 -0.79
CA LYS A 28 56.82 39.34 -1.54
C LYS A 28 56.52 38.16 -0.63
N ARG A 29 57.41 37.85 0.32
CA ARG A 29 57.24 36.76 1.30
C ARG A 29 56.02 36.99 2.19
N TYR A 30 55.84 38.21 2.69
CA TYR A 30 54.68 38.58 3.50
C TYR A 30 53.36 38.47 2.71
N ARG A 31 53.32 38.99 1.47
CA ARG A 31 52.15 38.86 0.59
C ARG A 31 51.80 37.40 0.31
N GLN A 32 52.81 36.57 0.04
CA GLN A 32 52.62 35.14 -0.22
C GLN A 32 52.13 34.39 1.03
N GLN A 33 52.61 34.75 2.22
CA GLN A 33 52.14 34.19 3.48
C GLN A 33 50.68 34.57 3.77
N GLN A 34 50.28 35.82 3.50
CA GLN A 34 48.90 36.27 3.65
C GLN A 34 47.94 35.61 2.65
N LEU A 35 48.40 35.31 1.43
CA LEU A 35 47.60 34.55 0.46
C LEU A 35 47.40 33.10 0.94
N LYS A 36 48.46 32.43 1.42
CA LYS A 36 48.37 31.07 1.98
C LYS A 36 47.39 30.97 3.15
N THR A 37 47.38 31.94 4.07
CA THR A 37 46.45 31.95 5.22
C THR A 37 45.00 32.21 4.79
N LYS A 38 44.77 33.10 3.81
CA LYS A 38 43.44 33.34 3.25
C LYS A 38 42.89 32.10 2.52
N THR A 39 43.72 31.43 1.72
CA THR A 39 43.33 30.19 1.04
C THR A 39 43.03 29.07 2.05
N SER A 40 43.84 28.92 3.09
CA SER A 40 43.60 27.97 4.19
C SER A 40 42.28 28.24 4.93
N LYS A 41 41.98 29.50 5.27
CA LYS A 41 40.70 29.89 5.90
C LYS A 41 39.51 29.64 4.98
N PHE A 42 39.63 29.91 3.67
CA PHE A 42 38.58 29.63 2.70
C PHE A 42 38.30 28.13 2.57
N MET A 43 39.35 27.31 2.49
CA MET A 43 39.22 25.85 2.40
C MET A 43 38.56 25.27 3.65
N ASN A 44 38.95 25.72 4.85
CA ASN A 44 38.29 25.33 6.10
C ASN A 44 36.83 25.77 6.17
N LYS A 45 36.51 27.00 5.73
CA LYS A 45 35.13 27.48 5.67
C LYS A 45 34.29 26.66 4.70
N LYS A 46 34.84 26.34 3.52
CA LYS A 46 34.19 25.49 2.51
C LYS A 46 33.94 24.09 3.06
N TYR A 47 34.92 23.48 3.70
CA TYR A 47 34.77 22.16 4.33
C TYR A 47 33.69 22.17 5.41
N ARG A 48 33.67 23.19 6.28
CA ARG A 48 32.64 23.33 7.32
C ARG A 48 31.24 23.50 6.72
N LEU A 49 31.09 24.33 5.69
CA LEU A 49 29.80 24.49 4.99
C LEU A 49 29.35 23.20 4.29
N GLU A 50 30.30 22.44 3.74
CA GLU A 50 30.03 21.13 3.14
C GLU A 50 29.55 20.12 4.20
N GLN A 51 30.17 20.14 5.39
CA GLN A 51 29.74 19.32 6.53
C GLN A 51 28.35 19.72 7.04
N GLU A 52 28.09 21.03 7.19
CA GLU A 52 26.78 21.57 7.56
C GLU A 52 25.70 21.18 6.54
N ARG A 53 26.02 21.22 5.23
CA ARG A 53 25.13 20.79 4.14
C ARG A 53 24.83 19.29 4.23
N GLN A 54 25.86 18.45 4.40
CA GLN A 54 25.68 17.00 4.53
C GLN A 54 24.85 16.64 5.77
N PHE A 55 25.04 17.35 6.88
CA PHE A 55 24.25 17.15 8.08
C PHE A 55 22.77 17.52 7.88
N ALA A 56 22.50 18.67 7.25
CA ALA A 56 21.13 19.07 6.91
C ALA A 56 20.45 18.11 5.92
N GLU A 57 21.20 17.59 4.95
CA GLU A 57 20.70 16.59 3.99
C GLU A 57 20.38 15.26 4.70
N ALA A 58 21.24 14.81 5.61
CA ALA A 58 20.99 13.63 6.43
C ALA A 58 19.76 13.78 7.34
N GLU A 59 19.57 14.96 7.94
CA GLU A 59 18.40 15.26 8.77
C GLU A 59 17.10 15.27 7.95
N GLN A 60 17.11 15.85 6.74
CA GLN A 60 15.96 15.80 5.82
C GLN A 60 15.64 14.37 5.39
N LEU A 61 16.65 13.58 5.02
CA LEU A 61 16.46 12.16 4.66
C LEU A 61 15.90 11.35 5.83
N GLN A 62 16.34 11.63 7.06
CA GLN A 62 15.82 10.99 8.25
C GLN A 62 14.36 11.37 8.51
N GLN A 63 14.01 12.66 8.37
CA GLN A 63 12.61 13.10 8.47
C GLN A 63 11.74 12.48 7.38
N GLN A 64 12.22 12.41 6.15
CA GLN A 64 11.49 11.76 5.05
C GLN A 64 11.27 10.27 5.32
N GLN A 65 12.28 9.55 5.81
CA GLN A 65 12.14 8.15 6.21
C GLN A 65 11.13 7.99 7.36
N GLN A 66 11.16 8.87 8.36
CA GLN A 66 10.18 8.84 9.45
C GLN A 66 8.75 9.10 8.94
N GLN A 67 8.56 10.04 8.01
CA GLN A 67 7.26 10.31 7.40
C GLN A 67 6.76 9.12 6.56
N LEU A 68 7.63 8.48 5.78
CA LEU A 68 7.28 7.27 5.02
C LEU A 68 6.93 6.11 5.94
N TYR A 69 7.68 5.92 7.03
CA TYR A 69 7.37 4.91 8.04
C TYR A 69 6.05 5.20 8.76
N ALA A 70 5.81 6.45 9.16
CA ALA A 70 4.54 6.86 9.77
C ALA A 70 3.37 6.64 8.81
N SER A 71 3.48 7.07 7.54
CA SER A 71 2.46 6.85 6.52
C SER A 71 2.22 5.35 6.25
N SER A 72 3.27 4.54 6.15
CA SER A 72 3.16 3.10 5.96
C SER A 72 2.53 2.41 7.16
N LYS A 73 2.88 2.82 8.38
CA LYS A 73 2.30 2.33 9.64
C LYS A 73 0.81 2.68 9.73
N GLU A 74 0.42 3.91 9.43
CA GLU A 74 -0.99 4.32 9.39
C GLU A 74 -1.78 3.50 8.36
N ASN A 75 -1.25 3.31 7.15
CA ASN A 75 -1.88 2.46 6.14
C ASN A 75 -1.96 0.98 6.58
N PHE A 76 -0.94 0.47 7.26
CA PHE A 76 -0.92 -0.89 7.80
C PHE A 76 -1.93 -1.07 8.95
N LEU A 77 -2.03 -0.10 9.86
CA LEU A 77 -3.01 -0.12 10.94
C LEU A 77 -4.44 0.01 10.40
N LEU A 78 -4.67 0.87 9.40
CA LEU A 78 -5.96 1.00 8.73
C LEU A 78 -6.38 -0.31 8.03
N THR A 79 -5.42 -1.01 7.41
CA THR A 79 -5.68 -2.30 6.77
C THR A 79 -5.92 -3.41 7.79
N LEU A 80 -5.24 -3.41 8.94
CA LEU A 80 -5.49 -4.35 10.03
C LEU A 80 -6.86 -4.15 10.67
N ASP A 81 -7.30 -2.91 10.90
CA ASP A 81 -8.66 -2.61 11.37
C ASP A 81 -9.71 -3.00 10.32
N LEU A 82 -9.43 -2.79 9.03
CA LEU A 82 -10.30 -3.26 7.97
C LEU A 82 -10.35 -4.79 7.89
N LEU A 83 -9.23 -5.50 8.07
CA LEU A 83 -9.16 -6.97 8.13
C LEU A 83 -9.85 -7.52 9.39
N ALA A 84 -9.78 -6.78 10.49
CA ALA A 84 -10.48 -7.07 11.74
C ALA A 84 -12.00 -6.94 11.58
N VAL A 85 -12.49 -5.85 10.98
CA VAL A 85 -13.91 -5.58 10.66
C VAL A 85 -14.43 -6.52 9.58
N VAL A 86 -13.62 -6.88 8.59
CA VAL A 86 -14.05 -7.79 7.49
C VAL A 86 -14.16 -9.26 7.95
N ARG A 87 -13.52 -9.63 9.07
CA ARG A 87 -13.67 -10.96 9.71
C ARG A 87 -14.73 -11.00 10.82
N ARG A 88 -15.16 -9.87 11.38
CA ARG A 88 -15.99 -9.72 12.60
C ARG A 88 -17.08 -8.67 12.30
N ASN A 89 -18.36 -8.95 12.11
CA ASN A 89 -19.28 -9.52 13.11
C ASN A 89 -20.49 -10.22 12.48
N ALA A 90 -21.09 -11.16 13.22
CA ALA A 90 -22.39 -11.75 12.85
C ALA A 90 -23.50 -10.67 12.76
N SER A 91 -23.39 -9.58 13.52
CA SER A 91 -24.29 -8.42 13.47
C SER A 91 -24.28 -7.73 12.11
N ASP A 92 -23.12 -7.56 11.48
CA ASP A 92 -23.02 -6.85 10.20
C ASP A 92 -23.58 -7.71 9.07
N LYS A 93 -23.35 -9.02 9.15
CA LYS A 93 -23.97 -9.99 8.24
C LYS A 93 -25.48 -10.03 8.43
N LEU A 94 -25.97 -10.01 9.67
CA LEU A 94 -27.39 -9.95 9.97
C LEU A 94 -28.01 -8.65 9.45
N ARG A 95 -27.34 -7.50 9.65
CA ARG A 95 -27.75 -6.20 9.13
C ARG A 95 -27.79 -6.20 7.60
N LEU A 96 -26.79 -6.78 6.95
CA LEU A 96 -26.76 -6.93 5.50
C LEU A 96 -27.94 -7.78 5.01
N ILE A 97 -28.21 -8.90 5.69
CA ILE A 97 -29.35 -9.76 5.38
C ILE A 97 -30.66 -8.99 5.51
N GLN A 98 -30.84 -8.22 6.59
CA GLN A 98 -32.03 -7.40 6.80
C GLN A 98 -32.19 -6.34 5.71
N MET A 99 -31.14 -5.59 5.37
CA MET A 99 -31.22 -4.57 4.33
C MET A 99 -31.54 -5.18 2.96
N VAL A 100 -31.03 -6.38 2.65
CA VAL A 100 -31.38 -7.07 1.40
C VAL A 100 -32.82 -7.58 1.45
N HIS A 101 -33.26 -8.15 2.57
CA HIS A 101 -34.64 -8.56 2.78
C HIS A 101 -35.62 -7.41 2.50
N ASP A 102 -35.34 -6.22 3.05
CA ASP A 102 -36.16 -5.02 2.92
C ASP A 102 -36.14 -4.42 1.49
N ASN A 103 -35.26 -4.91 0.61
CA ASN A 103 -35.18 -4.50 -0.79
C ASN A 103 -35.50 -5.69 -1.74
N PRO A 104 -36.79 -6.04 -1.94
CA PRO A 104 -37.23 -7.18 -2.76
C PRO A 104 -36.66 -7.22 -4.18
N ILE A 105 -36.37 -6.06 -4.79
CA ILE A 105 -35.76 -5.99 -6.13
C ILE A 105 -34.41 -6.71 -6.25
N LEU A 106 -33.72 -6.91 -5.12
CA LEU A 106 -32.43 -7.59 -5.05
C LEU A 106 -32.54 -9.12 -5.03
N TRP A 107 -33.69 -9.68 -4.66
CA TRP A 107 -33.81 -11.12 -4.42
C TRP A 107 -35.09 -11.77 -4.94
N ASP A 108 -36.21 -11.06 -5.03
CA ASP A 108 -37.49 -11.62 -5.47
C ASP A 108 -37.63 -11.57 -6.99
N SER A 109 -37.36 -12.71 -7.63
CA SER A 109 -37.50 -12.86 -9.08
C SER A 109 -38.95 -12.84 -9.59
N ARG A 110 -39.94 -12.85 -8.69
CA ARG A 110 -41.37 -12.83 -9.04
C ARG A 110 -41.87 -11.41 -9.29
N LEU A 111 -41.06 -10.38 -8.99
CA LEU A 111 -41.47 -9.01 -9.20
C LEU A 111 -41.58 -8.69 -10.71
N PRO A 112 -42.66 -8.02 -11.15
CA PRO A 112 -42.85 -7.67 -12.56
C PRO A 112 -41.71 -6.84 -13.16
N ASN A 113 -41.10 -5.98 -12.33
CA ASN A 113 -39.98 -5.12 -12.68
C ASN A 113 -38.60 -5.77 -12.44
N PHE A 114 -38.52 -7.05 -12.06
CA PHE A 114 -37.25 -7.71 -11.76
C PHE A 114 -36.32 -7.82 -12.98
N LYS A 115 -36.90 -7.98 -14.17
CA LYS A 115 -36.18 -8.09 -15.44
C LYS A 115 -36.07 -6.69 -16.07
N GLY A 116 -34.83 -6.21 -16.25
CA GLY A 116 -34.57 -4.90 -16.84
C GLY A 116 -34.32 -3.76 -15.83
N ALA A 117 -34.59 -3.96 -14.54
CA ALA A 117 -34.28 -2.97 -13.50
C ALA A 117 -32.84 -3.06 -12.96
N GLU A 118 -31.86 -3.28 -13.85
CA GLU A 118 -30.45 -3.39 -13.45
C GLU A 118 -29.93 -2.09 -12.82
N GLU A 119 -30.40 -0.94 -13.30
CA GLU A 119 -30.05 0.36 -12.72
C GLU A 119 -30.58 0.50 -11.27
N GLU A 120 -31.82 0.07 -11.03
CA GLU A 120 -32.43 0.13 -9.69
C GLU A 120 -31.77 -0.89 -8.73
N LYS A 121 -31.37 -2.06 -9.23
CA LYS A 121 -30.55 -3.02 -8.45
C LYS A 121 -29.20 -2.41 -8.07
N ASN A 122 -28.52 -1.77 -9.02
CA ASN A 122 -27.25 -1.11 -8.76
C ASN A 122 -27.41 0.02 -7.74
N ARG A 123 -28.48 0.81 -7.85
CA ARG A 123 -28.82 1.87 -6.90
C ARG A 123 -29.07 1.31 -5.49
N ALA A 124 -29.83 0.22 -5.38
CA ALA A 124 -30.08 -0.45 -4.11
C ALA A 124 -28.79 -0.99 -3.49
N TRP A 125 -27.92 -1.65 -4.26
CA TRP A 125 -26.61 -2.10 -3.76
C TRP A 125 -25.72 -0.95 -3.32
N GLU A 126 -25.73 0.17 -4.03
CA GLU A 126 -24.94 1.34 -3.67
C GLU A 126 -25.47 2.00 -2.39
N MET A 127 -26.79 2.04 -2.20
CA MET A 127 -27.42 2.51 -0.97
C MET A 127 -27.01 1.65 0.23
N ILE A 128 -27.08 0.33 0.09
CA ILE A 128 -26.62 -0.60 1.14
C ILE A 128 -25.11 -0.43 1.35
N GLY A 129 -24.33 -0.26 0.28
CA GLY A 129 -22.90 -0.01 0.32
C GLY A 129 -22.49 1.17 1.22
N LYS A 130 -23.24 2.28 1.15
CA LYS A 130 -23.02 3.47 1.98
C LYS A 130 -23.11 3.17 3.48
N GLU A 131 -24.07 2.33 3.90
CA GLU A 131 -24.22 1.93 5.31
C GLU A 131 -22.99 1.15 5.82
N PHE A 132 -22.38 0.34 4.94
CA PHE A 132 -21.20 -0.48 5.27
C PHE A 132 -19.87 0.21 4.91
N ASN A 133 -19.91 1.49 4.53
CA ASN A 133 -18.76 2.24 4.02
C ASN A 133 -17.95 1.46 2.96
N ALA A 134 -18.67 0.82 2.03
CA ALA A 134 -18.11 -0.07 1.02
C ALA A 134 -18.82 0.08 -0.33
N PRO A 135 -18.13 -0.13 -1.48
CA PRO A 135 -18.79 -0.10 -2.78
C PRO A 135 -19.90 -1.14 -2.89
N GLY A 136 -21.03 -0.80 -3.55
CA GLY A 136 -22.17 -1.72 -3.68
C GLY A 136 -21.79 -3.09 -4.26
N ARG A 137 -20.85 -3.12 -5.21
CA ARG A 137 -20.29 -4.37 -5.77
C ARG A 137 -19.66 -5.29 -4.71
N ARG A 138 -18.96 -4.72 -3.73
CA ARG A 138 -18.30 -5.47 -2.65
C ARG A 138 -19.34 -6.09 -1.72
N VAL A 139 -20.39 -5.35 -1.42
CA VAL A 139 -21.52 -5.81 -0.60
C VAL A 139 -22.33 -6.89 -1.32
N ALA A 140 -22.62 -6.73 -2.61
CA ALA A 140 -23.27 -7.75 -3.42
C ALA A 140 -22.48 -9.08 -3.43
N ARG A 141 -21.15 -9.01 -3.53
CA ARG A 141 -20.26 -10.19 -3.44
C ARG A 141 -20.30 -10.84 -2.06
N ALA A 142 -20.36 -10.04 -0.99
CA ALA A 142 -20.51 -10.55 0.37
C ALA A 142 -21.85 -11.28 0.54
N PHE A 143 -22.95 -10.67 0.10
CA PHE A 143 -24.27 -11.30 0.14
C PHE A 143 -24.35 -12.58 -0.71
N LYS A 144 -23.73 -12.61 -1.89
CA LYS A 144 -23.62 -13.83 -2.72
C LYS A 144 -22.97 -14.98 -1.94
N SER A 145 -21.93 -14.70 -1.16
CA SER A 145 -21.23 -15.71 -0.34
C SER A 145 -22.11 -16.20 0.83
N LEU A 146 -22.92 -15.31 1.43
CA LEU A 146 -23.89 -15.69 2.45
C LEU A 146 -25.00 -16.57 1.85
N ARG A 147 -25.54 -16.21 0.68
CA ARG A 147 -26.56 -16.99 -0.03
C ARG A 147 -26.07 -18.39 -0.39
N GLU A 148 -24.82 -18.52 -0.82
CA GLU A 148 -24.21 -19.82 -1.11
C GLU A 148 -24.03 -20.67 0.17
N SER A 149 -23.73 -20.03 1.30
CA SER A 149 -23.65 -20.73 2.59
C SER A 149 -25.03 -21.22 3.03
N TYR A 150 -26.07 -20.39 2.88
CA TYR A 150 -27.46 -20.79 3.12
C TYR A 150 -27.89 -21.98 2.25
N ARG A 151 -27.53 -21.98 0.96
CA ARG A 151 -27.83 -23.09 0.04
C ARG A 151 -27.21 -24.42 0.48
N ARG A 152 -25.95 -24.39 0.92
CA ARG A 152 -25.27 -25.57 1.47
C ARG A 152 -25.92 -26.07 2.76
N GLU A 153 -26.32 -25.15 3.63
CA GLU A 153 -27.03 -25.49 4.87
C GLU A 153 -28.41 -26.09 4.57
N LEU A 154 -29.16 -25.56 3.59
CA LEU A 154 -30.43 -26.13 3.15
C LEU A 154 -30.27 -27.57 2.62
N ALA A 155 -29.23 -27.83 1.83
CA ALA A 155 -28.93 -29.18 1.35
C ALA A 155 -28.59 -30.13 2.50
N HIS A 156 -27.84 -29.65 3.50
CA HIS A 156 -27.49 -30.41 4.68
C HIS A 156 -28.70 -30.73 5.56
N VAL A 157 -29.59 -29.75 5.80
CA VAL A 157 -30.86 -29.94 6.52
C VAL A 157 -31.75 -30.96 5.79
N LYS A 158 -31.84 -30.89 4.46
CA LYS A 158 -32.60 -31.85 3.63
C LYS A 158 -32.02 -33.27 3.73
N LEU A 159 -30.69 -33.41 3.81
CA LEU A 159 -30.02 -34.70 3.94
C LEU A 159 -30.18 -35.31 5.35
N MET A 160 -30.12 -34.50 6.40
CA MET A 160 -30.19 -34.98 7.79
C MET A 160 -31.62 -35.22 8.30
N GLY A 161 -32.65 -34.77 7.59
CA GLY A 161 -34.06 -35.03 7.90
C GLY A 161 -34.68 -34.14 8.98
N ASN A 162 -35.95 -34.40 9.32
CA ASN A 162 -36.86 -33.55 10.11
C ASN A 162 -36.44 -33.22 11.56
N GLY A 163 -35.27 -33.67 12.03
CA GLY A 163 -34.74 -33.40 13.38
C GLY A 163 -33.51 -32.51 13.45
N PHE A 164 -32.90 -32.16 12.30
CA PHE A 164 -31.66 -31.39 12.29
C PHE A 164 -31.92 -29.88 12.36
N LYS A 165 -31.47 -29.25 13.45
CA LYS A 165 -31.47 -27.79 13.59
C LYS A 165 -30.14 -27.24 13.05
N PRO A 166 -30.15 -26.42 11.99
CA PRO A 166 -28.93 -25.82 11.47
C PRO A 166 -28.22 -24.99 12.55
N LYS A 167 -26.90 -25.18 12.68
CA LYS A 167 -26.08 -24.51 13.69
C LYS A 167 -25.74 -23.06 13.30
N TRP A 168 -25.99 -22.70 12.04
CA TRP A 168 -25.64 -21.38 11.53
C TRP A 168 -26.62 -20.32 12.01
N SER A 169 -26.14 -19.37 12.82
CA SER A 169 -26.98 -18.35 13.48
C SER A 169 -27.69 -17.37 12.52
N LEU A 170 -27.27 -17.30 11.26
CA LEU A 170 -27.90 -16.46 10.24
C LEU A 170 -28.90 -17.23 9.36
N TYR A 171 -29.11 -18.51 9.65
CA TYR A 171 -29.98 -19.38 8.86
C TYR A 171 -31.42 -18.88 8.85
N GLU A 172 -31.99 -18.56 10.02
CA GLU A 172 -33.36 -18.05 10.15
C GLU A 172 -33.52 -16.69 9.47
N ALA A 173 -32.51 -15.82 9.57
CA ALA A 173 -32.54 -14.51 8.92
C ALA A 173 -32.53 -14.62 7.37
N MET A 174 -31.99 -15.71 6.81
CA MET A 174 -31.97 -15.98 5.37
C MET A 174 -33.21 -16.74 4.88
N ASP A 175 -34.15 -17.07 5.76
CA ASP A 175 -35.23 -18.00 5.45
C ASP A 175 -36.21 -17.46 4.38
N PHE A 176 -36.32 -16.14 4.26
CA PHE A 176 -37.10 -15.47 3.20
C PHE A 176 -36.69 -15.89 1.79
N LEU A 177 -35.46 -16.37 1.61
CA LEU A 177 -34.97 -16.86 0.32
C LEU A 177 -35.41 -18.30 0.01
N ARG A 178 -35.94 -19.05 0.98
CA ARG A 178 -36.28 -20.49 0.85
C ARG A 178 -37.17 -20.75 -0.35
N ASP A 179 -38.21 -19.94 -0.53
CA ASP A 179 -39.19 -20.11 -1.61
C ASP A 179 -38.67 -19.66 -2.97
N VAL A 180 -37.75 -18.69 -3.01
CA VAL A 180 -37.18 -18.16 -4.26
C VAL A 180 -35.97 -18.97 -4.74
N ILE A 181 -35.25 -19.60 -3.81
CA ILE A 181 -34.10 -20.48 -4.11
C ILE A 181 -34.54 -21.90 -4.46
N ARG A 182 -35.78 -22.30 -4.11
CA ARG A 182 -36.31 -23.64 -4.41
C ARG A 182 -36.07 -23.99 -5.88
N GLU A 183 -35.40 -25.13 -6.08
CA GLU A 183 -34.85 -25.63 -7.34
C GLU A 183 -35.78 -25.35 -8.52
N ARG A 184 -35.23 -24.71 -9.57
CA ARG A 184 -35.79 -24.83 -10.92
C ARG A 184 -35.84 -26.31 -11.27
N LYS A 185 -37.01 -26.92 -11.16
CA LYS A 185 -37.30 -28.23 -11.75
C LYS A 185 -37.29 -28.04 -13.27
N GLY A 186 -36.16 -28.28 -13.92
CA GLY A 186 -36.06 -28.23 -15.39
C GLY A 186 -34.74 -27.68 -15.94
N GLY A 187 -33.67 -28.44 -15.79
CA GLY A 187 -32.43 -28.28 -16.53
C GLY A 187 -31.72 -29.62 -16.57
N SER A 188 -32.15 -30.48 -17.48
CA SER A 188 -31.85 -31.92 -17.59
C SER A 188 -30.38 -32.25 -17.93
N HIS A 189 -29.43 -31.78 -17.12
CA HIS A 189 -28.02 -32.21 -17.21
C HIS A 189 -27.39 -32.53 -15.85
N ALA A 190 -28.02 -32.19 -14.72
CA ALA A 190 -27.44 -32.42 -13.39
C ALA A 190 -27.88 -33.75 -12.73
N ALA A 191 -28.91 -34.41 -13.25
CA ALA A 191 -29.51 -35.58 -12.60
C ALA A 191 -28.71 -36.88 -12.77
N GLU A 192 -27.78 -36.95 -13.73
CA GLU A 192 -26.98 -38.16 -13.96
C GLU A 192 -25.76 -38.26 -13.04
N HIS A 193 -25.26 -37.14 -12.51
CA HIS A 193 -24.09 -37.13 -11.62
C HIS A 193 -24.43 -37.31 -10.13
N ALA A 194 -25.71 -37.25 -9.74
CA ALA A 194 -26.13 -37.44 -8.35
C ALA A 194 -26.20 -38.92 -7.93
N ALA A 195 -26.13 -39.86 -8.89
CA ALA A 195 -26.13 -41.30 -8.63
C ALA A 195 -24.73 -41.91 -8.48
N ILE A 196 -23.66 -41.17 -8.81
CA ILE A 196 -22.28 -41.64 -8.64
C ILE A 196 -21.69 -40.90 -7.44
N GLY A 197 -21.53 -41.66 -6.35
CA GLY A 197 -20.98 -41.17 -5.09
C GLY A 197 -19.76 -40.28 -5.29
N LEU A 198 -19.75 -39.18 -4.53
CA LEU A 198 -18.65 -38.22 -4.39
C LEU A 198 -17.29 -38.95 -4.31
N ASN A 199 -16.58 -39.06 -5.43
CA ASN A 199 -15.18 -39.49 -5.40
C ASN A 199 -14.30 -38.23 -5.29
N LEU A 200 -13.93 -37.92 -4.06
CA LEU A 200 -13.04 -36.84 -3.66
C LEU A 200 -11.57 -37.05 -4.14
N SER A 201 -11.28 -38.08 -4.93
CA SER A 201 -9.94 -38.38 -5.44
C SER A 201 -9.48 -37.49 -6.61
N ALA A 202 -10.39 -36.78 -7.29
CA ALA A 202 -10.05 -36.01 -8.49
C ALA A 202 -9.34 -34.66 -8.23
N PHE A 203 -9.31 -34.17 -6.99
CA PHE A 203 -8.62 -32.91 -6.64
C PHE A 203 -7.16 -33.11 -6.20
N THR A 204 -6.74 -34.35 -5.89
CA THR A 204 -5.41 -34.63 -5.31
C THR A 204 -4.35 -35.00 -6.35
N GLN A 205 -4.72 -35.34 -7.59
CA GLN A 205 -3.76 -35.81 -8.60
C GLN A 205 -3.00 -34.70 -9.37
N HIS A 206 -3.26 -33.41 -9.11
CA HIS A 206 -2.60 -32.32 -9.85
C HIS A 206 -1.37 -31.71 -9.14
N LEU A 207 -0.82 -32.33 -8.09
CA LEU A 207 0.43 -31.87 -7.44
C LEU A 207 1.62 -32.84 -7.55
N THR A 208 1.50 -33.96 -8.25
CA THR A 208 2.60 -34.93 -8.36
C THR A 208 2.74 -35.52 -9.75
N ASN A 209 2.97 -34.68 -10.77
CA ASN A 209 3.66 -35.18 -11.97
C ASN A 209 4.28 -34.04 -12.78
N ASN A 210 5.53 -33.69 -12.47
CA ASN A 210 6.42 -33.15 -13.50
C ASN A 210 7.89 -33.37 -13.11
N ASN A 211 8.39 -34.57 -13.40
CA ASN A 211 9.82 -34.80 -13.53
C ASN A 211 10.05 -35.84 -14.64
N ASN A 212 10.36 -35.36 -15.85
CA ASN A 212 11.19 -35.98 -16.89
C ASN A 212 10.70 -35.61 -18.29
N ASN A 213 11.42 -34.69 -18.93
CA ASN A 213 12.18 -34.97 -20.16
C ASN A 213 12.48 -33.65 -20.87
N ASN A 214 13.76 -33.28 -20.92
CA ASN A 214 14.30 -32.73 -22.16
C ASN A 214 15.71 -33.26 -22.38
N SER A 215 15.93 -33.67 -23.63
CA SER A 215 17.17 -34.19 -24.21
C SER A 215 18.31 -33.18 -24.22
#